data_AF-A0A7C2UWR3-F1
#
_entry.id   AF-A0A7C2UWR3-F1
#
_cell.length_a   1.000
_cell.length_b   1.000
_cell.length_c   1.000
_cell.angle_alpha   90.00
_cell.angle_beta   90.00
_cell.angle_gamma   90.00
#
_symmetry.space_group_name_H-M   'P 1'
#
loop_
_entity.id
_entity.type
_entity.pdbx_description
1 polymer ?
#
loop_
_entity_poly.entity_id
_entity_poly.type
_entity_poly.pdbx_seq_one_letter_code
_entity_poly.pdbx_strand_id
1 'polypeptide(L)' 'MAIHETEERNGKLRTVMKLEPGERVALCRCMRSAEFPFCDGTHKSIEGSAGPAIVEALETTPDEGATDE' A
#
# COMPACT_ATOMS: atom_id res chain seq x y z
N MET A 1 0.20 10.67 -4.67
CA MET A 1 -0.80 9.59 -4.47
C MET A 1 -0.17 8.37 -5.07
N ALA A 2 0.08 7.36 -4.24
CA ALA A 2 0.75 6.15 -4.65
C ALA A 2 0.11 5.56 -5.92
N ILE A 3 0.95 5.26 -6.91
CA ILE A 3 0.52 4.60 -8.14
C ILE A 3 0.50 3.10 -7.87
N HIS A 4 -0.53 2.40 -8.35
CA HIS A 4 -0.59 0.95 -8.26
C HIS A 4 -0.96 0.31 -9.60
N GLU A 5 -0.45 -0.91 -9.79
CA GLU A 5 -0.77 -1.77 -10.91
C GLU A 5 -1.11 -3.17 -10.39
N THR A 6 -2.12 -3.81 -10.97
CA THR A 6 -2.50 -5.18 -10.64
C THR A 6 -2.36 -6.05 -11.87
N GLU A 7 -1.59 -7.14 -11.74
CA GLU A 7 -1.41 -8.13 -12.79
C GLU A 7 -1.77 -9.54 -12.28
N GLU A 8 -2.13 -10.44 -13.19
CA GLU A 8 -2.24 -11.86 -12.87
C GLU A 8 -0.93 -12.58 -13.16
N ARG A 9 -0.39 -13.31 -12.17
CA ARG A 9 0.79 -14.14 -12.34
C ARG A 9 0.58 -15.50 -11.68
N ASN A 10 0.59 -16.56 -12.50
CA ASN A 10 0.32 -17.94 -12.11
C ASN A 10 -1.06 -18.12 -11.44
N GLY A 11 -2.12 -17.56 -12.04
CA GLY A 11 -3.50 -17.66 -11.55
C GLY A 11 -3.76 -16.91 -10.24
N LYS A 12 -2.88 -15.98 -9.86
CA LYS A 12 -3.01 -15.15 -8.65
C LYS A 12 -2.84 -13.68 -9.02
N LEU A 13 -3.76 -12.84 -8.54
CA LEU A 13 -3.62 -11.39 -8.64
C LEU A 13 -2.47 -10.91 -7.76
N ARG A 14 -1.66 -10.02 -8.30
CA ARG A 14 -0.55 -9.34 -7.64
C ARG A 14 -0.71 -7.85 -7.87
N THR A 15 -0.80 -7.09 -6.79
CA THR A 15 -0.82 -5.63 -6.85
C THR A 15 0.53 -5.11 -6.38
N VAL A 16 1.16 -4.30 -7.23
CA VAL A 16 2.39 -3.57 -6.90
C VAL A 16 2.03 -2.11 -6.70
N MET A 17 2.54 -1.52 -5.63
CA MET A 17 2.36 -0.10 -5.31
C MET A 17 3.73 0.57 -5.29
N LYS A 18 3.83 1.73 -5.92
CA LYS A 18 5.01 2.59 -5.88
C LYS A 18 4.69 3.76 -4.96
N LEU A 19 5.52 3.93 -3.93
CA LEU A 19 5.42 5.02 -2.97
C LEU A 19 6.69 5.85 -3.05
N GLU A 20 6.52 7.17 -3.06
CA GLU A 20 7.64 8.09 -2.88
C GLU A 20 7.98 8.24 -1.38
N PRO A 21 9.22 8.57 -1.01
CA PRO A 21 9.57 8.86 0.38
C PRO A 21 8.66 9.93 0.98
N GLY A 22 8.20 9.70 2.21
CA GLY A 22 7.23 10.54 2.91
C GLY A 22 5.77 10.28 2.56
N GLU A 23 5.47 9.44 1.55
CA GLU A 23 4.08 9.06 1.27
C GLU A 23 3.51 8.12 2.34
N ARG A 24 2.23 8.30 2.63
CA ARG A 24 1.46 7.49 3.57
C ARG A 24 0.18 7.02 2.91
N VAL A 25 -0.10 5.73 2.99
CA VAL A 25 -1.31 5.12 2.43
C VAL A 25 -2.00 4.21 3.43
N ALA A 26 -3.32 4.03 3.25
CA ALA A 26 -4.12 3.09 4.00
C ALA A 26 -4.53 1.94 3.07
N LEU A 27 -4.06 0.73 3.35
CA LEU A 27 -4.37 -0.47 2.56
C LEU A 27 -5.63 -1.16 3.06
N CYS A 28 -6.46 -1.59 2.13
CA CYS A 28 -7.66 -2.34 2.40
C CYS A 28 -7.32 -3.73 2.98
N ARG A 29 -7.93 -4.06 4.11
CA ARG A 29 -7.90 -5.42 4.69
C ARG A 29 -9.26 -6.13 4.69
N CYS A 30 -10.33 -5.40 4.37
CA CYS A 30 -11.68 -5.96 4.31
C CYS A 30 -12.03 -6.60 2.96
N MET A 31 -11.20 -6.41 1.93
CA MET A 31 -11.39 -6.89 0.55
C MET A 31 -12.70 -6.41 -0.13
N ARG A 32 -13.29 -5.31 0.35
CA ARG A 32 -14.56 -4.76 -0.17
C ARG A 32 -14.46 -3.31 -0.69
N SER A 33 -13.26 -2.74 -0.69
CA SER A 33 -13.02 -1.38 -1.20
C SER A 33 -13.27 -1.31 -2.70
N ALA A 34 -13.93 -0.24 -3.16
CA ALA A 34 -14.06 0.09 -4.57
C ALA A 34 -12.74 0.65 -5.16
N GLU A 35 -11.83 1.13 -4.30
CA GLU A 35 -10.51 1.66 -4.67
C GLU A 35 -9.39 0.68 -4.31
N PHE A 36 -9.66 -0.63 -4.36
CA PHE A 36 -8.67 -1.65 -4.03
C PHE A 36 -7.40 -1.46 -4.88
N PRO A 37 -6.18 -1.41 -4.28
CA PRO A 37 -5.79 -1.93 -2.96
C PRO A 37 -5.98 -0.97 -1.78
N PHE A 38 -6.39 0.27 -2.01
CA PHE A 38 -6.51 1.29 -0.98
C PHE A 38 -7.82 1.16 -0.21
N CYS A 39 -7.83 1.69 1.01
CA CYS A 39 -8.99 1.74 1.87
C CYS A 39 -9.84 2.98 1.54
N ASP A 40 -11.08 2.75 1.11
CA ASP A 40 -12.10 3.77 0.82
C ASP A 40 -13.07 4.03 2.00
N GLY A 41 -12.83 3.36 3.14
CA GLY A 41 -13.70 3.44 4.31
C GLY A 41 -14.84 2.42 4.37
N THR A 42 -15.03 1.58 3.33
CA THR A 42 -16.10 0.55 3.29
C THR A 42 -16.08 -0.40 4.49
N HIS A 43 -14.90 -0.67 5.08
CA HIS A 43 -14.75 -1.51 6.27
C HIS A 43 -15.58 -1.04 7.47
N LYS A 44 -15.90 0.26 7.58
CA LYS A 44 -16.70 0.82 8.69
C LYS A 44 -18.15 0.32 8.69
N SER A 45 -18.65 -0.08 7.52
CA SER A 45 -20.01 -0.58 7.35
C SER A 45 -20.10 -2.11 7.46
N ILE A 46 -18.98 -2.79 7.76
CA ILE A 46 -18.91 -4.24 7.88
C ILE A 46 -18.61 -4.60 9.34
N GLU A 47 -19.58 -5.22 10.00
CA GLU A 47 -19.43 -5.65 11.38
C GLU A 47 -18.26 -6.63 11.54
N GLY A 48 -17.41 -6.40 12.56
CA GLY A 48 -16.23 -7.21 12.83
C GLY A 48 -15.07 -7.03 11.83
N SER A 49 -15.17 -6.12 10.87
CA SER A 49 -14.09 -5.88 9.92
C SER A 49 -12.90 -5.18 10.59
N ALA A 50 -11.69 -5.66 10.28
CA ALA A 50 -10.48 -4.98 10.68
C ALA A 50 -10.31 -3.65 9.91
N GLY A 51 -9.81 -2.62 10.59
CA GLY A 51 -9.41 -1.36 9.95
C GLY A 51 -8.28 -1.55 8.92
N PRO A 52 -7.90 -0.50 8.17
CA PRO A 52 -6.83 -0.60 7.18
C PRO A 52 -5.47 -0.93 7.81
N ALA A 53 -4.53 -1.42 6.98
CA ALA A 53 -3.11 -1.38 7.32
C ALA A 53 -2.54 -0.02 6.88
N ILE A 54 -1.89 0.70 7.79
CA ILE A 54 -1.22 1.96 7.45
C ILE A 54 0.20 1.64 7.03
N VAL A 55 0.59 2.13 5.85
CA VAL A 55 1.95 2.02 5.32
C VAL A 55 2.51 3.42 5.16
N GLU A 56 3.69 3.64 5.73
CA GLU A 56 4.43 4.89 5.68
C GLU A 56 5.77 4.60 5.00
N ALA A 57 6.02 5.26 3.87
CA ALA A 57 7.32 5.26 3.23
C ALA A 57 8.20 6.25 3.99
N LEU A 58 9.16 5.73 4.74
CA LEU A 58 10.08 6.58 5.50
C LEU A 58 10.93 7.42 4.55
N GLU A 59 11.25 8.64 4.98
CA GLU A 59 12.21 9.47 4.23
C GLU A 59 13.54 8.72 4.13
N THR A 60 14.13 8.71 2.94
CA THR A 60 15.48 8.20 2.77
C THR A 60 16.44 9.24 3.33
N THR A 61 17.08 8.95 4.45
CA THR A 61 18.34 9.65 4.74
C THR A 61 19.34 9.25 3.65
N PRO A 62 20.13 10.18 3.10
CA PRO A 62 21.28 9.79 2.30
C PRO A 62 22.09 8.79 3.13
N ASP A 63 22.32 7.61 2.59
CA ASP A 63 23.25 6.68 3.20
C ASP A 63 24.63 7.36 3.16
N GLU A 64 25.09 7.90 4.30
CA GLU A 64 26.41 8.53 4.43
C GLU A 64 27.56 7.49 4.34
N GLY A 65 27.35 6.32 3.73
CA GLY A 65 28.25 5.17 3.83
C GLY A 65 28.52 4.38 2.54
N ALA A 66 27.78 4.59 1.45
CA ALA A 66 28.06 3.95 0.18
C ALA A 66 29.17 4.70 -0.57
N THR A 67 30.38 4.65 -0.05
CA THR A 67 31.57 4.82 -0.89
C THR A 67 31.63 3.61 -1.82
N ASP A 68 31.35 3.83 -3.11
CA ASP A 68 31.85 2.96 -4.17
C ASP A 68 33.39 2.98 -4.09
N GLU A 69 33.98 1.98 -3.41
CA GLU A 69 35.38 1.59 -3.59
C GLU A 69 35.48 0.44 -4.60
#